data_AF-A0A3C0ZU08-F1
#
_entry.id   AF-A0A3C0ZU08-F1
#
_cell.length_a   1.000
_cell.length_b   1.000
_cell.length_c   1.000
_cell.angle_alpha   90.00
_cell.angle_beta   90.00
_cell.angle_gamma   90.00
#
_symmetry.space_group_name_H-M   'P 1'
#
loop_
_entity.id
_entity.type
_entity.pdbx_description
1 polymer ?
#
loop_
_entity_poly.entity_id
_entity_poly.type
_entity_poly.pdbx_seq_one_letter_code
_entity_poly.pdbx_strand_id
1 'polypeptide(L)'
;MLEKIFSFGKAKEKQSDDTTGKCRTITEEEYQRYVFEDELFKIIVETEAALHNIEDPVEIAVGVMKAACKFYGADWCGILIADLRSQLWRPEMWYDVETGPMKETLFHEFEMTEEFVTWAEHLV
;
A
#
# COMPACT_ATOMS: atom_id res chain seq x y z
N MET A 1 -6.58 -14.61 -8.64
CA MET A 1 -6.87 -13.35 -9.36
C MET A 1 -5.66 -12.41 -9.39
N LEU A 2 -4.58 -12.66 -8.62
CA LEU A 2 -3.28 -11.95 -8.70
C LEU A 2 -2.16 -12.77 -9.38
N GLU A 3 -2.28 -14.10 -9.44
CA GLU A 3 -1.34 -15.04 -10.11
C GLU A 3 -1.11 -14.80 -11.62
N LYS A 4 -2.03 -14.09 -12.29
CA LYS A 4 -1.87 -13.72 -13.71
C LYS A 4 -0.96 -12.51 -13.93
N ILE A 5 -0.59 -11.79 -12.86
CA ILE A 5 0.16 -10.53 -12.96
C ILE A 5 1.67 -10.78 -13.14
N PHE A 6 2.19 -11.93 -12.69
CA PHE A 6 3.65 -12.18 -12.67
C PHE A 6 4.14 -13.34 -13.57
N SER A 7 3.26 -14.06 -14.24
CA SER A 7 3.61 -15.33 -14.92
C SER A 7 4.04 -15.21 -16.39
N PHE A 8 4.11 -14.01 -17.00
CA PHE A 8 4.58 -13.85 -18.39
C PHE A 8 5.95 -13.20 -18.57
N GLY A 9 6.76 -13.18 -17.51
CA GLY A 9 8.20 -13.05 -17.62
C GLY A 9 8.84 -14.28 -18.29
N LYS A 10 8.59 -14.50 -19.58
CA LYS A 10 9.37 -15.45 -20.41
C LYS A 10 9.11 -15.31 -21.91
N ALA A 11 9.63 -14.24 -22.51
CA ALA A 11 10.19 -14.30 -23.85
C ALA A 11 11.19 -13.16 -24.02
N LYS A 12 12.46 -13.50 -24.22
CA LYS A 12 13.52 -12.57 -24.63
C LYS A 12 13.10 -11.90 -25.94
N GLU A 13 13.06 -10.57 -25.98
CA GLU A 13 13.33 -9.85 -27.21
C GLU A 13 14.45 -8.82 -26.99
N LYS A 14 15.41 -8.89 -27.91
CA LYS A 14 16.68 -8.19 -27.88
C LYS A 14 16.45 -6.70 -27.95
N GLN A 15 17.00 -5.97 -27.00
CA GLN A 15 17.11 -4.52 -27.05
C GLN A 15 18.16 -4.16 -28.11
N SER A 16 17.69 -3.77 -29.30
CA SER A 16 18.49 -3.02 -30.25
C SER A 16 18.38 -1.55 -29.86
N ASP A 17 19.47 -1.02 -29.31
CA ASP A 17 19.64 0.38 -28.98
C ASP A 17 19.88 1.16 -30.30
N ASP A 18 18.88 1.93 -30.75
CA ASP A 18 19.06 2.89 -31.85
C ASP A 18 18.68 4.29 -31.35
N THR A 19 19.73 5.08 -31.14
CA THR A 19 19.70 6.45 -30.65
C THR A 19 19.33 7.39 -31.80
N THR A 20 18.03 7.60 -32.02
CA THR A 20 17.51 8.78 -32.75
C THR A 20 16.21 9.21 -32.08
N GLY A 21 16.00 10.52 -31.92
CA GLY A 21 14.89 11.14 -31.18
C GLY A 21 13.48 10.77 -31.68
N LYS A 22 13.08 9.51 -31.46
CA LYS A 22 11.73 8.98 -31.58
C LYS A 22 11.14 8.91 -30.19
N CYS A 23 9.99 9.54 -30.00
CA CYS A 23 9.17 9.30 -28.83
C CYS A 23 8.95 7.78 -28.70
N ARG A 24 9.39 7.19 -27.59
CA ARG A 24 9.16 5.78 -27.29
C ARG A 24 7.65 5.57 -27.20
N THR A 25 7.12 4.63 -27.97
CA THR A 25 5.74 4.16 -27.78
C THR A 25 5.72 3.25 -26.55
N ILE A 26 4.89 3.60 -25.57
CA ILE A 26 4.70 2.82 -24.35
C ILE A 26 3.46 1.92 -24.50
N THR A 27 3.43 0.80 -23.78
CA THR A 27 2.23 -0.05 -23.72
C THR A 27 1.16 0.58 -22.84
N GLU A 28 -0.08 0.09 -22.95
CA GLU A 28 -1.18 0.54 -22.07
C GLU A 28 -0.87 0.21 -20.60
N GLU A 29 -0.30 -0.96 -20.32
CA GLU A 29 0.09 -1.36 -18.96
C GLU A 29 1.18 -0.44 -18.39
N GLU A 30 2.15 -0.04 -19.22
CA GLU A 30 3.16 0.94 -18.81
C GLU A 30 2.53 2.31 -18.54
N TYR A 31 1.57 2.75 -19.36
CA TYR A 31 0.85 4.00 -19.16
C TYR A 31 0.06 4.01 -17.86
N GLN A 32 -0.72 2.96 -17.59
CA GLN A 32 -1.49 2.84 -16.35
C GLN A 32 -0.59 2.82 -15.11
N ARG A 33 0.57 2.15 -15.20
CA ARG A 33 1.58 2.20 -14.13
C ARG A 33 2.08 3.62 -13.90
N TYR A 34 2.38 4.38 -14.96
CA TYR A 34 2.83 5.77 -14.79
C TYR A 34 1.76 6.67 -14.18
N VAL A 35 0.50 6.54 -14.60
CA VAL A 35 -0.62 7.30 -14.03
C VAL A 35 -0.75 7.00 -12.53
N PHE A 36 -0.70 5.72 -12.16
CA PHE A 36 -0.74 5.29 -10.76
C PHE A 36 0.44 5.83 -9.95
N GLU A 37 1.66 5.73 -10.48
CA GLU A 37 2.87 6.23 -9.80
C GLU A 37 2.85 7.75 -9.61
N ASP A 38 2.38 8.50 -10.62
CA ASP A 38 2.24 9.96 -10.54
C ASP A 38 1.20 10.37 -9.49
N GLU A 39 0.04 9.70 -9.47
CA GLU A 39 -1.01 9.97 -8.49
C GLU A 39 -0.57 9.61 -7.07
N LEU A 40 0.09 8.46 -6.91
CA LEU A 40 0.66 8.04 -5.63
C LEU A 40 1.69 9.06 -5.13
N PHE A 41 2.61 9.48 -5.99
CA PHE A 41 3.63 10.47 -5.63
C PHE A 41 3.00 11.79 -5.20
N LYS A 42 1.99 12.27 -5.94
CA LYS A 42 1.26 13.48 -5.60
C LYS A 42 0.60 13.38 -4.23
N ILE A 43 -0.08 12.27 -3.94
CA ILE A 43 -0.72 12.06 -2.64
C ILE A 43 0.29 12.00 -1.50
N ILE A 44 1.44 11.35 -1.70
CA ILE A 44 2.51 11.31 -0.68
C ILE A 44 2.99 12.73 -0.37
N VAL A 45 3.28 13.55 -1.38
CA VAL A 45 3.77 14.93 -1.20
C VAL A 45 2.72 15.81 -0.54
N GLU A 46 1.45 15.74 -0.98
CA GLU A 46 0.36 16.50 -0.38
C GLU A 46 0.12 16.11 1.09
N THR A 47 0.22 14.81 1.39
CA THR A 47 0.06 14.29 2.76
C THR A 47 1.20 14.73 3.66
N GLU A 48 2.45 14.64 3.18
CA GLU A 48 3.61 15.12 3.92
C GLU A 48 3.51 16.62 4.20
N ALA A 49 3.20 17.43 3.19
CA ALA A 49 3.07 18.88 3.36
C ALA A 49 1.97 19.25 4.37
N ALA A 50 0.86 18.51 4.41
CA ALA A 50 -0.22 18.71 5.36
C ALA A 50 0.16 18.31 6.80
N LEU A 51 1.02 17.29 6.97
CA LEU A 51 1.41 16.75 8.26
C LEU A 51 2.77 17.27 8.77
N HIS A 52 3.50 18.04 7.97
CA HIS A 52 4.89 18.43 8.23
C HIS A 52 5.14 19.07 9.61
N ASN A 53 4.18 19.85 10.10
CA ASN A 53 4.28 20.57 11.37
C ASN A 53 3.49 19.90 12.52
N ILE A 54 2.92 18.73 12.28
CA ILE A 54 2.22 17.95 13.31
C ILE A 54 3.28 17.16 14.08
N GLU A 55 3.26 17.25 15.41
CA GLU A 55 4.18 16.52 16.28
C GLU A 55 3.53 15.29 16.94
N ASP A 56 2.19 15.22 16.97
CA ASP A 56 1.48 14.08 17.55
C ASP A 56 1.54 12.86 16.61
N PRO A 57 2.19 11.75 17.02
CA PRO A 57 2.28 10.55 16.19
C PRO A 57 0.91 9.95 15.85
N VAL A 58 -0.09 10.11 16.72
CA VAL A 58 -1.44 9.58 16.47
C VAL A 58 -2.10 10.37 15.35
N GLU A 59 -2.03 11.71 15.41
CA GLU A 59 -2.57 12.59 14.37
C GLU A 59 -1.87 12.36 13.02
N ILE A 60 -0.54 12.17 13.02
CA ILE A 60 0.21 11.81 11.80
C ILE A 60 -0.30 10.48 11.22
N ALA A 61 -0.37 9.42 12.03
CA ALA A 61 -0.79 8.11 11.57
C ALA A 61 -2.22 8.13 11.01
N VAL A 62 -3.15 8.81 11.69
CA VAL A 62 -4.53 8.98 11.20
C VAL A 62 -4.58 9.79 9.91
N GLY A 63 -3.75 10.84 9.79
CA GLY A 63 -3.62 11.62 8.55
C GLY A 63 -3.18 10.76 7.36
N VAL A 64 -2.17 9.92 7.55
CA VAL A 64 -1.70 8.98 6.54
C VAL A 64 -2.76 7.94 6.19
N MET A 65 -3.42 7.34 7.18
CA MET A 65 -4.49 6.35 6.93
C MET A 65 -5.67 6.95 6.17
N LYS A 66 -6.06 8.21 6.45
CA LYS A 66 -7.06 8.94 5.67
C LYS A 66 -6.65 9.11 4.21
N ALA A 67 -5.40 9.49 3.96
CA ALA A 67 -4.87 9.62 2.61
C ALA A 67 -4.87 8.28 1.86
N ALA A 68 -4.48 7.20 2.54
CA ALA A 68 -4.51 5.84 1.98
C ALA A 68 -5.94 5.39 1.65
N CYS A 69 -6.90 5.58 2.55
CA CYS A 69 -8.31 5.29 2.28
C CYS A 69 -8.84 6.06 1.07
N LYS A 70 -8.51 7.36 0.96
CA LYS A 70 -8.91 8.19 -0.17
C LYS A 70 -8.29 7.71 -1.49
N PHE A 71 -7.00 7.35 -1.50
CA PHE A 71 -6.31 6.92 -2.70
C PHE A 71 -6.80 5.56 -3.21
N TYR A 72 -6.91 4.58 -2.32
CA TYR A 72 -7.32 3.22 -2.69
C TYR A 72 -8.85 3.05 -2.76
N GLY A 73 -9.63 4.07 -2.37
CA GLY A 73 -11.08 3.93 -2.21
C GLY A 73 -11.45 2.89 -1.16
N ALA A 74 -10.65 2.78 -0.09
CA ALA A 74 -10.83 1.77 0.95
C ALA A 74 -11.73 2.29 2.07
N ASP A 75 -12.57 1.41 2.61
CA ASP A 75 -13.48 1.72 3.73
C ASP A 75 -12.74 1.90 5.06
N TRP A 76 -11.59 1.24 5.21
CA TRP A 76 -10.74 1.34 6.40
C TRP A 76 -9.25 1.12 6.06
N CYS A 77 -8.37 1.57 6.96
CA CYS A 77 -6.93 1.34 6.91
C CYS A 77 -6.41 1.14 8.33
N GLY A 78 -5.39 0.29 8.51
CA GLY A 78 -4.84 0.01 9.82
C GLY A 78 -3.40 -0.47 9.79
N ILE A 79 -2.78 -0.40 10.97
CA ILE A 79 -1.42 -0.82 11.25
C ILE A 79 -1.50 -2.03 12.18
N LEU A 80 -0.92 -3.13 11.73
CA LEU A 80 -0.75 -4.36 12.50
C LEU A 80 0.73 -4.55 12.81
N ILE A 81 1.02 -4.98 14.04
CA ILE A 81 2.36 -5.41 14.43
C ILE A 81 2.41 -6.93 14.29
N ALA A 82 3.39 -7.41 13.52
CA ALA A 82 3.70 -8.82 13.37
C ALA A 82 4.84 -9.21 14.34
N ASP A 83 4.53 -10.02 15.35
CA ASP A 83 5.55 -10.73 16.12
C ASP A 83 5.70 -12.15 15.58
N LEU A 84 6.59 -12.32 14.61
CA LEU A 84 6.87 -13.62 13.99
C LEU A 84 7.61 -14.58 14.94
N ARG A 85 8.19 -14.11 16.05
CA ARG A 85 8.81 -15.01 17.04
C ARG A 85 7.75 -15.69 17.88
N SER A 86 6.75 -14.92 18.32
CA SER A 86 5.63 -15.41 19.10
C SER A 86 4.47 -15.92 18.23
N GLN A 87 4.55 -15.73 16.92
CA GLN A 87 3.52 -16.09 15.94
C GLN A 87 2.19 -15.36 16.20
N LEU A 88 2.28 -14.04 16.44
CA LEU A 88 1.16 -13.18 16.79
C LEU A 88 1.03 -11.97 15.87
N TRP A 89 -0.21 -11.56 15.63
CA TRP A 89 -0.58 -10.24 15.14
C TRP A 89 -1.18 -9.43 16.29
N ARG A 90 -0.85 -8.14 16.34
CA ARG A 90 -1.48 -7.18 17.24
C ARG A 90 -1.98 -5.98 16.45
N PRO A 91 -3.28 -5.64 16.51
CA PRO A 91 -3.76 -4.37 15.96
C PRO A 91 -3.22 -3.21 16.81
N GLU A 92 -2.52 -2.28 16.17
CA GLU A 92 -1.93 -1.12 16.87
C GLU A 92 -2.79 0.12 16.69
N MET A 93 -3.19 0.41 15.45
CA MET A 93 -4.00 1.58 15.14
C MET A 93 -4.81 1.37 13.86
N TRP A 94 -6.00 1.95 13.79
CA TRP A 94 -6.82 1.91 12.57
C TRP A 94 -7.71 3.15 12.44
N TYR A 95 -8.13 3.37 11.20
CA TYR A 95 -9.05 4.41 10.80
C TYR A 95 -10.11 3.80 9.89
N ASP A 96 -11.36 4.09 10.19
CA ASP A 96 -12.52 3.73 9.39
C ASP A 96 -13.16 5.02 8.85
N VAL A 97 -13.54 5.03 7.56
CA VAL A 97 -14.04 6.25 6.91
C VAL A 97 -15.38 6.69 7.51
N GLU A 98 -16.25 5.76 7.90
CA GLU A 98 -17.58 6.07 8.40
C GLU A 98 -17.55 6.45 9.89
N THR A 99 -16.75 5.73 10.68
CA THR A 99 -16.81 5.75 12.14
C THR A 99 -15.63 6.50 12.78
N GLY A 100 -14.53 6.68 12.06
CA GLY A 100 -13.34 7.44 12.48
C GLY A 100 -12.23 6.57 13.09
N PRO A 101 -11.23 7.21 13.74
CA PRO A 101 -10.07 6.49 14.27
C PRO A 101 -10.42 5.69 15.53
N MET A 102 -9.75 4.54 15.70
CA MET A 102 -9.76 3.72 16.92
C MET A 102 -11.17 3.34 17.42
N LYS A 103 -12.11 3.10 16.50
CA LYS A 103 -13.44 2.56 16.83
C LYS A 103 -13.38 1.07 17.09
N GLU A 104 -14.44 0.49 17.63
CA GLU A 104 -14.48 -0.96 17.89
C GLU A 104 -14.09 -1.74 16.63
N THR A 105 -13.15 -2.67 16.82
CA THR A 105 -12.59 -3.49 15.75
C THR A 105 -13.05 -4.93 15.88
N LEU A 106 -13.04 -5.67 14.77
CA LEU A 106 -13.28 -7.10 14.76
C LEU A 106 -12.06 -7.92 15.21
N PHE A 107 -10.89 -7.28 15.27
CA PHE A 107 -9.66 -7.92 15.77
C PHE A 107 -9.70 -8.07 17.29
N HIS A 108 -9.27 -9.23 17.77
CA HIS A 108 -8.91 -9.41 19.17
C HIS A 108 -7.60 -8.66 19.49
N GLU A 109 -7.29 -8.52 20.78
CA GLU A 109 -6.03 -7.92 21.23
C GLU A 109 -4.81 -8.66 20.65
N PHE A 110 -4.94 -9.97 20.44
CA PHE A 110 -3.95 -10.81 19.80
C PHE A 110 -4.63 -11.79 18.86
N GLU A 111 -4.08 -11.94 17.66
CA GLU A 111 -4.46 -13.00 16.73
C GLU A 111 -3.26 -13.90 16.44
N MET A 112 -3.49 -15.19 16.19
CA MET A 112 -2.43 -16.10 15.80
C MET A 112 -2.07 -15.90 14.32
N THR A 113 -0.79 -16.01 13.95
CA THR A 113 -0.37 -15.92 12.54
C THR A 113 -0.96 -17.02 11.68
N GLU A 114 -1.26 -18.17 12.27
CA GLU A 114 -1.94 -19.30 11.63
C GLU A 114 -3.33 -18.95 11.10
N GLU A 115 -3.99 -17.92 11.65
CA GLU A 115 -5.30 -17.46 11.18
C GLU A 115 -5.19 -16.57 9.93
N PHE A 116 -3.99 -16.02 9.67
CA PHE A 116 -3.69 -15.11 8.56
C PHE A 116 -2.43 -15.55 7.79
N VAL A 117 -2.34 -16.84 7.47
CA VAL A 117 -1.13 -17.45 6.88
C VAL A 117 -0.65 -16.72 5.64
N THR A 118 -1.56 -16.33 4.73
CA THR A 118 -1.19 -15.62 3.50
C THR A 118 -0.46 -14.30 3.78
N TRP A 119 -0.83 -13.59 4.85
CA TRP A 119 -0.16 -12.34 5.21
C TRP A 119 1.22 -12.61 5.80
N ALA A 120 1.33 -13.64 6.64
CA ALA A 120 2.60 -14.04 7.23
C ALA A 120 3.62 -14.50 6.17
N GLU A 121 3.17 -15.25 5.16
CA GLU A 121 4.01 -15.76 4.06
C GLU A 121 4.65 -14.65 3.21
N HIS A 122 4.03 -13.46 3.14
CA HIS A 122 4.51 -12.35 2.32
C HIS A 122 5.31 -11.30 3.11
N LEU A 123 5.57 -11.53 4.41
CA LEU A 123 6.44 -10.68 5.24
C LEU A 123 7.90 -11.13 5.30
N VAL A 124 8.20 -12.35 4.85
CA VAL A 124 9.53 -13.01 4.91
C VAL A 124 10.03 -13.29 3.49
#